data_AF-A0A0K0CTQ2-F1
#
_entry.id   AF-A0A0K0CTQ2-F1
#
_cell.length_a   1.000
_cell.length_b   1.000
_cell.length_c   1.000
_cell.angle_alpha   90.00
_cell.angle_beta   90.00
_cell.angle_gamma   90.00
#
_symmetry.space_group_name_H-M   'P 1'
#
loop_
_entity.id
_entity.type
_entity.pdbx_description
1 polymer ?
#
loop_
_entity_poly.entity_id
_entity_poly.type
_entity_poly.pdbx_seq_one_letter_code
_entity_poly.pdbx_strand_id
1 'polypeptide(L)'
;YHHTAPISCVYALRSALAVIANEGIDEGVNRHEENAKFLYGKLEEAGLQCFVEEEKWRLPCLTTVRVPDGVDWKGVIEEMMKEGIEIAGGLGPTVGKLWRIGTFGGNSNKEKIKNVIASLEKAIKSKSNA
;
A
#
# COMPACT_ATOMS: atom_id res chain seq x y z
N TYR A 1 -0.96 40.28 14.17
CA TYR A 1 -1.76 39.30 13.43
C TYR A 1 -0.86 38.67 12.37
N HIS A 2 -0.57 37.36 12.43
CA HIS A 2 0.36 36.70 11.52
C HIS A 2 -0.37 35.97 10.38
N HIS A 3 -1.36 35.13 10.69
CA HIS A 3 -2.36 34.55 9.77
C HIS A 3 -3.45 33.80 10.56
N THR A 4 -4.52 33.34 9.89
CA THR A 4 -5.49 32.38 10.44
C THR A 4 -4.95 30.96 10.30
N ALA A 5 -4.72 30.27 11.42
CA ALA A 5 -4.24 28.89 11.41
C ALA A 5 -5.32 27.90 10.90
N PRO A 6 -4.94 26.79 10.25
CA PRO A 6 -5.88 25.76 9.81
C PRO A 6 -6.34 24.90 10.99
N ILE A 7 -7.23 25.45 11.83
CA ILE A 7 -7.54 24.90 13.15
C ILE A 7 -8.06 23.44 13.10
N SER A 8 -8.83 23.09 12.07
CA SER A 8 -9.31 21.71 11.88
C SER A 8 -8.17 20.72 11.63
N CYS A 9 -7.14 21.11 10.88
CA CYS A 9 -5.96 20.27 10.66
C CYS A 9 -5.16 20.08 11.95
N VAL A 10 -5.09 21.12 12.81
CA VAL A 10 -4.44 21.01 14.12
C VAL A 10 -5.16 20.01 15.01
N TYR A 11 -6.50 20.03 15.05
CA TYR A 11 -7.28 19.04 15.80
C TYR A 11 -7.10 17.62 15.24
N ALA A 12 -7.10 17.45 13.91
CA ALA A 12 -6.85 16.16 13.28
C ALA A 12 -5.45 15.63 13.62
N LEU A 13 -4.42 16.48 13.53
CA LEU A 13 -3.05 16.13 13.90
C LEU A 13 -2.94 15.73 15.37
N ARG A 14 -3.55 16.50 16.28
CA ARG A 14 -3.56 16.18 17.71
C ARG A 14 -4.17 14.81 17.98
N SER A 15 -5.28 14.48 17.30
CA SER A 15 -5.91 13.16 17.42
C SER A 15 -5.05 12.04 16.84
N ALA A 16 -4.41 12.26 15.68
CA ALA A 16 -3.49 11.28 15.10
C ALA A 16 -2.28 11.01 16.00
N LEU A 17 -1.69 12.05 16.59
CA LEU A 17 -0.62 11.94 17.57
C LEU A 17 -1.06 11.20 18.84
N ALA A 18 -2.30 11.44 19.31
CA ALA A 18 -2.84 10.71 20.46
C ALA A 18 -3.00 9.21 20.18
N VAL A 19 -3.41 8.82 18.96
CA VAL A 19 -3.45 7.41 18.56
C VAL A 19 -2.06 6.78 18.62
N ILE A 20 -1.05 7.45 18.06
CA ILE A 20 0.35 6.97 18.09
C ILE A 20 0.88 6.90 19.52
N ALA A 21 0.60 7.90 20.35
CA ALA A 21 1.04 7.92 21.74
C ALA A 21 0.38 6.82 22.60
N ASN A 22 -0.86 6.44 22.29
CA ASN A 22 -1.57 5.36 22.97
C ASN A 22 -1.11 3.97 22.50
N GLU A 23 -0.78 3.81 21.21
CA GLU A 23 -0.23 2.56 20.65
C GLU A 23 1.22 2.34 21.10
N GLY A 24 2.02 3.41 21.11
CA GLY A 24 3.47 3.38 21.25
C GLY A 24 4.17 3.38 19.89
N ILE A 25 5.31 4.09 19.81
CA ILE A 25 6.03 4.28 18.54
C ILE A 25 6.63 2.96 18.07
N ASP A 26 7.28 2.23 18.97
CA ASP A 26 7.97 0.98 18.64
C ASP A 26 6.95 -0.10 18.27
N GLU A 27 5.82 -0.17 18.97
CA GLU A 27 4.68 -1.04 18.66
C GLU A 27 4.11 -0.73 17.27
N GLY A 28 3.95 0.55 16.96
CA GLY A 28 3.53 1.01 15.64
C GLY A 28 4.52 0.57 14.55
N VAL A 29 5.82 0.78 14.75
CA VAL A 29 6.87 0.35 13.80
C VAL A 29 6.83 -1.16 13.59
N ASN A 30 6.84 -1.93 14.68
CA ASN A 30 6.79 -3.39 14.65
C ASN A 30 5.55 -3.90 13.89
N ARG A 31 4.37 -3.31 14.14
CA ARG A 31 3.14 -3.67 13.41
C ARG A 31 3.27 -3.44 11.91
N HIS A 32 3.89 -2.35 11.47
CA HIS A 32 4.09 -2.09 10.04
C HIS A 32 5.09 -3.07 9.44
N GLU A 33 6.18 -3.40 10.13
CA GLU A 33 7.15 -4.41 9.67
C GLU A 33 6.55 -5.81 9.55
N GLU A 34 5.79 -6.26 10.55
CA GLU A 34 5.11 -7.56 10.51
C GLU A 34 4.09 -7.63 9.37
N ASN A 35 3.31 -6.57 9.18
CA ASN A 35 2.31 -6.53 8.11
C ASN A 35 2.95 -6.39 6.73
N ALA A 36 4.10 -5.73 6.62
CA ALA A 36 4.88 -5.70 5.38
C ALA A 36 5.35 -7.11 4.99
N LYS A 37 5.95 -7.84 5.94
CA LYS A 37 6.37 -9.24 5.73
C LYS A 37 5.19 -10.15 5.38
N PHE A 38 4.06 -9.96 6.04
CA PHE A 38 2.82 -10.67 5.70
C PHE A 38 2.36 -10.37 4.26
N LEU A 39 2.41 -9.11 3.84
CA LEU A 39 2.10 -8.72 2.46
C LEU A 39 3.11 -9.31 1.46
N TYR A 40 4.41 -9.36 1.77
CA TYR A 40 5.42 -9.98 0.90
C TYR A 40 5.11 -11.46 0.66
N GLY A 41 4.82 -12.22 1.71
CA GLY A 41 4.44 -13.63 1.58
C GLY A 41 3.17 -13.81 0.75
N LYS A 42 2.16 -12.94 0.92
CA LYS A 42 0.93 -13.00 0.11
C LYS A 42 1.14 -12.65 -1.36
N LEU A 43 2.05 -11.72 -1.66
CA LEU A 43 2.43 -11.43 -3.04
C LEU A 43 3.14 -12.61 -3.68
N GLU A 44 4.06 -13.26 -2.95
CA GLU A 44 4.77 -14.45 -3.41
C GLU A 44 3.80 -15.63 -3.67
N GLU A 45 2.87 -15.89 -2.75
CA GLU A 45 1.80 -16.89 -2.93
C GLU A 45 0.96 -16.62 -4.19
N ALA A 46 0.73 -15.35 -4.53
CA ALA A 46 0.02 -14.92 -5.72
C ALA A 46 0.88 -14.90 -7.01
N GLY A 47 2.14 -15.35 -6.94
CA GLY A 47 3.08 -15.33 -8.06
C GLY A 47 3.59 -13.93 -8.46
N LEU A 48 3.43 -12.94 -7.59
CA LEU A 48 3.86 -11.56 -7.79
C LEU A 48 5.21 -11.31 -7.10
N GLN A 49 5.96 -10.35 -7.64
CA GLN A 49 7.29 -10.02 -7.15
C GLN A 49 7.35 -8.59 -6.63
N CYS A 50 8.02 -8.40 -5.49
CA CYS A 50 8.40 -7.07 -5.04
C CYS A 50 9.42 -6.47 -6.01
N PHE A 51 9.28 -5.18 -6.33
CA PHE A 51 10.18 -4.48 -7.25
C PHE A 51 11.58 -4.28 -6.66
N VAL A 52 11.67 -4.00 -5.36
CA VAL A 52 12.95 -3.95 -4.63
C VAL A 52 13.33 -5.36 -4.20
N GLU A 53 14.43 -5.87 -4.74
CA GLU A 53 14.84 -7.27 -4.60
C GLU A 53 15.21 -7.62 -3.16
N GLU A 54 16.16 -6.91 -2.56
CA GLU A 54 16.60 -7.21 -1.18
C GLU A 54 15.59 -6.69 -0.15
N GLU A 55 15.09 -7.57 0.72
CA GLU A 55 14.07 -7.24 1.72
C GLU A 55 14.48 -6.10 2.66
N LYS A 56 15.76 -6.06 3.07
CA LYS A 56 16.28 -5.02 3.99
C LYS A 56 16.21 -3.59 3.43
N TRP A 57 16.04 -3.42 2.11
CA TRP A 57 15.89 -2.11 1.47
C TRP A 57 14.44 -1.74 1.18
N ARG A 58 13.48 -2.62 1.49
CA ARG A 58 12.05 -2.36 1.26
C ARG A 58 11.52 -1.43 2.36
N LEU A 59 10.66 -0.49 1.98
CA LEU A 59 9.97 0.40 2.90
C LEU A 59 8.73 -0.33 3.49
N PRO A 60 8.64 -0.55 4.82
CA PRO A 60 7.55 -1.37 5.38
C PRO A 60 6.13 -0.83 5.14
N CYS A 61 5.95 0.49 5.09
CA CYS A 61 4.64 1.11 4.92
C CYS A 61 4.21 1.30 3.45
N LEU A 62 5.08 0.98 2.48
CA LEU A 62 4.80 1.13 1.06
C LEU A 62 5.50 0.05 0.24
N THR A 63 4.74 -0.97 -0.16
CA THR A 63 5.26 -2.07 -0.95
C THR A 63 5.15 -1.78 -2.44
N THR A 64 6.27 -1.85 -3.15
CA THR A 64 6.33 -1.77 -4.60
C THR A 64 6.24 -3.15 -5.23
N VAL A 65 5.24 -3.40 -6.06
CA VAL A 65 4.97 -4.69 -6.72
C VAL A 65 5.23 -4.55 -8.21
N ARG A 66 6.06 -5.42 -8.80
CA ARG A 66 6.34 -5.40 -10.24
C ARG A 66 5.07 -5.74 -11.02
N VAL A 67 4.80 -4.98 -12.08
CA VAL A 67 3.74 -5.30 -13.05
C VAL A 67 4.22 -6.49 -13.89
N PRO A 68 3.47 -7.61 -13.95
CA PRO A 68 3.81 -8.72 -14.83
C PRO A 68 3.71 -8.32 -16.31
N ASP A 69 4.50 -8.97 -17.16
CA ASP A 69 4.46 -8.73 -18.60
C ASP A 69 3.06 -9.00 -19.17
N GLY A 70 2.61 -8.12 -20.08
CA GLY A 70 1.30 -8.25 -20.74
C GLY A 70 0.09 -7.81 -19.91
N VAL A 71 0.29 -7.32 -18.68
CA VAL A 71 -0.79 -6.79 -17.82
C VAL A 71 -0.97 -5.29 -18.03
N ASP A 72 -2.22 -4.86 -18.25
CA ASP A 72 -2.58 -3.43 -18.23
C ASP A 72 -2.58 -2.89 -16.79
N TRP A 73 -1.47 -2.26 -16.41
CA TRP A 73 -1.29 -1.72 -15.06
C TRP A 73 -2.32 -0.66 -14.67
N LYS A 74 -2.84 0.13 -15.62
CA LYS A 74 -3.87 1.14 -15.35
C LYS A 74 -5.23 0.49 -15.16
N GLY A 75 -5.57 -0.44 -16.05
CA GLY A 75 -6.82 -1.20 -15.97
C GLY A 75 -6.94 -1.97 -14.65
N VAL A 76 -5.84 -2.48 -14.10
CA VAL A 76 -5.83 -3.11 -12.77
C VAL A 76 -6.23 -2.12 -11.67
N ILE A 77 -5.64 -0.91 -11.66
CA ILE A 77 -5.96 0.14 -10.68
C ILE A 77 -7.44 0.53 -10.81
N GLU A 78 -7.92 0.73 -12.03
CA GLU A 78 -9.31 1.09 -12.30
C GLU A 78 -10.29 0.02 -11.83
N GLU A 79 -9.95 -1.27 -12.01
CA GLU A 79 -10.80 -2.38 -11.57
C GLU A 79 -10.86 -2.48 -10.04
N MET A 80 -9.73 -2.34 -9.36
CA MET A 80 -9.69 -2.34 -7.89
C MET A 80 -10.45 -1.13 -7.30
N MET A 81 -10.38 0.04 -7.96
CA MET A 81 -11.07 1.24 -7.52
C MET A 81 -12.60 1.08 -7.55
N LYS A 82 -13.15 0.24 -8.45
CA LYS A 82 -14.60 -0.08 -8.47
C LYS A 82 -15.06 -0.79 -7.20
N GLU A 83 -14.15 -1.48 -6.51
CA GLU A 83 -14.39 -2.15 -5.22
C GLU A 83 -14.05 -1.24 -4.02
N GLY A 84 -13.69 0.03 -4.27
CA GLY A 84 -13.27 0.99 -3.25
C GLY A 84 -11.86 0.76 -2.72
N ILE A 85 -11.04 -0.02 -3.42
CA ILE A 85 -9.65 -0.29 -3.05
C ILE A 85 -8.73 0.53 -3.94
N GLU A 86 -7.98 1.45 -3.34
CA GLU A 86 -7.05 2.32 -4.05
C GLU A 86 -5.60 1.82 -3.88
N ILE A 87 -4.93 1.58 -5.01
CA ILE A 87 -3.48 1.42 -5.11
C ILE A 87 -2.96 2.41 -6.15
N ALA A 88 -1.68 2.77 -6.09
CA ALA A 88 -1.10 3.73 -7.02
C ALA A 88 -0.15 3.07 -8.02
N GLY A 89 -0.03 3.62 -9.22
CA GLY A 89 1.06 3.25 -10.14
C GLY A 89 2.42 3.78 -9.68
N GLY A 90 3.47 3.36 -10.38
CA GLY A 90 4.82 3.94 -10.23
C GLY A 90 4.89 5.43 -10.57
N LEU A 91 5.96 6.08 -10.13
CA LEU A 91 6.26 7.49 -10.35
C LEU A 91 7.61 7.66 -11.05
N GLY A 92 7.75 8.71 -11.86
CA GLY A 92 8.98 9.01 -12.61
C GLY A 92 9.49 7.80 -13.42
N PRO A 93 10.72 7.29 -13.16
CA PRO A 93 11.31 6.19 -13.92
C PRO A 93 10.58 4.83 -13.75
N THR A 94 9.65 4.75 -12.81
CA THR A 94 8.90 3.52 -12.47
C THR A 94 7.47 3.49 -13.00
N VAL A 95 7.02 4.54 -13.71
CA VAL A 95 5.69 4.57 -14.33
C VAL A 95 5.50 3.35 -15.24
N GLY A 96 4.39 2.63 -15.04
CA GLY A 96 4.04 1.42 -15.78
C GLY A 96 4.84 0.16 -15.45
N LYS A 97 5.84 0.24 -14.56
CA LYS A 97 6.70 -0.90 -14.18
C LYS A 97 6.28 -1.55 -12.87
N LEU A 98 5.60 -0.80 -12.01
CA LEU A 98 5.19 -1.26 -10.68
C LEU A 98 3.88 -0.62 -10.23
N TRP A 99 3.22 -1.28 -9.28
CA TRP A 99 2.22 -0.70 -8.40
C TRP A 99 2.80 -0.41 -7.01
N ARG A 100 2.17 0.50 -6.28
CA ARG A 100 2.49 0.89 -4.91
C ARG A 100 1.29 0.63 -4.01
N ILE A 101 1.47 -0.27 -3.05
CA ILE A 101 0.47 -0.65 -2.05
C ILE A 101 0.86 0.01 -0.73
N GLY A 102 0.07 0.99 -0.29
CA GLY A 102 0.31 1.73 0.95
C GLY A 102 -0.42 1.10 2.14
N THR A 103 0.32 0.78 3.20
CA THR A 103 -0.21 0.24 4.47
C THR A 103 -0.06 1.28 5.59
N PHE A 104 -0.40 2.55 5.32
CA PHE A 104 -0.18 3.64 6.27
C PHE A 104 -1.17 3.63 7.45
N GLY A 105 -0.66 3.77 8.68
CA GLY A 105 -1.48 3.99 9.87
C GLY A 105 -2.49 2.86 10.10
N GLY A 106 -3.78 3.21 10.18
CA GLY A 106 -4.87 2.24 10.34
C GLY A 106 -5.09 1.30 9.16
N ASN A 107 -4.38 1.49 8.03
CA ASN A 107 -4.38 0.56 6.90
C ASN A 107 -3.34 -0.55 7.01
N SER A 108 -2.36 -0.45 7.92
CA SER A 108 -1.50 -1.58 8.29
C SER A 108 -2.30 -2.58 9.14
N ASN A 109 -3.04 -3.45 8.44
CA ASN A 109 -3.94 -4.46 8.99
C ASN A 109 -4.00 -5.68 8.06
N LYS A 110 -3.90 -6.89 8.62
CA LYS A 110 -3.82 -8.14 7.85
C LYS A 110 -5.07 -8.45 7.04
N GLU A 111 -6.26 -8.09 7.51
CA GLU A 111 -7.51 -8.30 6.79
C GLU A 111 -7.59 -7.40 5.55
N LYS A 112 -7.25 -6.11 5.70
CA LYS A 112 -7.14 -5.19 4.56
C LYS A 112 -6.13 -5.68 3.52
N ILE A 113 -4.98 -6.18 3.97
CA ILE A 113 -3.96 -6.77 3.09
C ILE A 113 -4.53 -7.96 2.30
N LYS A 114 -5.26 -8.87 2.95
CA LYS A 114 -5.91 -9.99 2.25
C LYS A 114 -6.90 -9.51 1.19
N ASN A 115 -7.70 -8.50 1.50
CA ASN A 115 -8.67 -7.92 0.56
C ASN A 115 -7.97 -7.29 -0.65
N VAL A 116 -6.88 -6.55 -0.42
CA VAL A 116 -6.06 -5.96 -1.50
C VAL A 116 -5.51 -7.06 -2.41
N ILE A 117 -4.95 -8.14 -1.84
CA ILE A 117 -4.38 -9.24 -2.64
C ILE A 117 -5.46 -9.95 -3.48
N ALA A 118 -6.60 -10.29 -2.86
CA ALA A 118 -7.69 -10.92 -3.58
C ALA A 118 -8.22 -10.05 -4.74
N SER A 119 -8.38 -8.75 -4.50
CA SER A 119 -8.80 -7.79 -5.54
C SER A 119 -7.73 -7.63 -6.63
N LEU A 120 -6.45 -7.60 -6.27
CA LEU A 120 -5.33 -7.51 -7.20
C LEU A 120 -5.27 -8.75 -8.12
N GLU A 121 -5.35 -9.96 -7.58
CA GLU A 121 -5.36 -11.19 -8.37
C GLU A 121 -6.52 -11.24 -9.37
N LYS A 122 -7.73 -10.85 -8.90
CA LYS A 122 -8.93 -10.76 -9.76
C LYS A 122 -8.74 -9.72 -10.87
N ALA A 123 -8.24 -8.54 -10.52
CA ALA A 123 -8.01 -7.46 -11.47
C ALA A 123 -6.95 -7.83 -12.51
N ILE A 124 -5.83 -8.46 -12.10
CA ILE A 124 -4.80 -8.95 -13.03
C ILE A 124 -5.40 -9.95 -14.00
N LYS A 125 -6.17 -10.95 -13.54
CA LYS A 125 -6.84 -11.93 -14.43
C LYS A 125 -7.75 -11.27 -15.46
N SER A 126 -8.42 -10.18 -15.10
CA SER A 126 -9.31 -9.42 -16.00
C SER A 126 -8.57 -8.53 -17.00
N LYS A 127 -7.32 -8.15 -16.68
CA LYS A 127 -6.52 -7.14 -17.39
C LYS A 127 -5.22 -7.66 -18.00
N SER A 128 -5.02 -8.97 -17.96
CA SER A 128 -4.02 -9.67 -18.77
C SER A 128 -4.56 -9.81 -20.20
N ASN A 129 -3.74 -9.47 -21.19
CA ASN A 129 -4.04 -9.82 -22.58
C ASN A 129 -3.98 -11.35 -22.73
N ALA A 130 -4.94 -11.93 -23.48
CA ALA A 130 -4.87 -13.31 -23.93
C ALA A 130 -3.77 -13.51 -24.98
#